data_AF-A0A951EWF2-F1
#
_entry.id   AF-A0A951EWF2-F1
#
_cell.length_a   1.000
_cell.length_b   1.000
_cell.length_c   1.000
_cell.angle_alpha   90.00
_cell.angle_beta   90.00
_cell.angle_gamma   90.00
#
_symmetry.space_group_name_H-M   'P 1'
#
loop_
_entity.id
_entity.type
_entity.pdbx_description
1 polymer ?
#
loop_
_entity_poly.entity_id
_entity_poly.type
_entity_poly.pdbx_seq_one_letter_code
_entity_poly.pdbx_strand_id
1 'polypeptide(L)'
;MRFVLLHYHFLKNAGSTIENILDRNFGERFARADTADRSGHFTNEALLSLLESDPKLEAISSHQIRHPLPTARGYLFFDICFLRDPIDRIRSMYDYFRQKPSAGDPLSELANRASLGEFLTCLVERFGEEATNVQVALLAKGGVDEDPVGERDFQLALERMLETSFLGVVDLFEDSVLAGRYFLDPVFPNLDCAEAPANVSGGMAGSLAARRKTVRAACGESVYRELIRRNALDCELVRRARAEVRRRHALISPRVGCGSSLPRRTSAWLQALRIRRSGVFDSKFYLKRYPDVARAGLDPVRHYLRHGAKEGRKPHPLFQPDYYLRQCPEARRAENPLIHFIEEGGMCSPHPLFDCEAYVADHPEAAGQPLVHYLRSVGWNPANDADERYRKQARLEIRDVPVTVAFLEAMAQESAKAYSAGPVLVWKNAAGRKEFLAPPEQRPFFRAVGYEQLRAQMSESGA
;
A
#
# COMPACT_ATOMS: atom_id res chain seq x y z
N MET A 1 -15.19 -15.10 4.83
CA MET A 1 -14.24 -13.96 4.73
C MET A 1 -13.80 -13.60 6.14
N ARG A 2 -12.50 -13.70 6.46
CA ARG A 2 -11.90 -13.34 7.75
C ARG A 2 -11.40 -11.90 7.71
N PHE A 3 -11.62 -11.15 8.78
CA PHE A 3 -11.11 -9.79 8.94
C PHE A 3 -9.90 -9.82 9.86
N VAL A 4 -8.80 -9.23 9.42
CA VAL A 4 -7.54 -9.23 10.17
C VAL A 4 -7.00 -7.81 10.27
N LEU A 5 -6.65 -7.40 11.50
CA LEU A 5 -6.09 -6.10 11.81
C LEU A 5 -4.58 -6.21 12.05
N LEU A 6 -3.79 -5.58 11.21
CA LEU A 6 -2.33 -5.56 11.26
C LEU A 6 -1.85 -4.23 11.82
N HIS A 7 -1.08 -4.24 12.89
CA HIS A 7 -0.45 -3.06 13.43
C HIS A 7 1.01 -3.01 12.99
N TYR A 8 1.31 -2.00 12.17
CA TYR A 8 2.64 -1.73 11.63
C TYR A 8 3.43 -0.95 12.67
N HIS A 9 4.13 -1.67 13.53
CA HIS A 9 4.77 -1.09 14.71
C HIS A 9 6.07 -0.38 14.33
N PHE A 10 5.98 0.93 14.04
CA PHE A 10 7.17 1.75 13.86
C PHE A 10 7.75 2.17 15.20
N LEU A 11 9.07 2.01 15.34
CA LEU A 11 9.78 2.33 16.57
C LEU A 11 9.49 3.77 17.02
N LYS A 12 8.98 3.90 18.25
CA LYS A 12 8.61 5.17 18.93
C LYS A 12 7.47 5.98 18.31
N ASN A 13 6.55 5.33 17.58
CA ASN A 13 5.31 5.93 17.09
C ASN A 13 4.06 5.47 17.86
N ALA A 14 4.11 5.47 19.20
CA ALA A 14 3.02 5.01 20.07
C ALA A 14 2.62 3.52 19.95
N GLY A 15 3.45 2.68 19.34
CA GLY A 15 3.08 1.28 19.10
C GLY A 15 2.80 0.46 20.36
N SER A 16 3.51 0.66 21.48
CA SER A 16 3.15 0.00 22.75
C SER A 16 1.76 0.39 23.28
N THR A 17 1.30 1.61 23.02
CA THR A 17 -0.06 2.03 23.38
C THR A 17 -1.08 1.30 22.52
N ILE A 18 -0.83 1.20 21.22
CA ILE A 18 -1.71 0.45 20.30
C ILE A 18 -1.72 -1.04 20.62
N GLU A 19 -0.56 -1.62 20.96
CA GLU A 19 -0.49 -3.02 21.39
C GLU A 19 -1.34 -3.27 22.64
N ASN A 20 -1.32 -2.37 23.63
CA ASN A 20 -2.18 -2.49 24.81
C ASN A 20 -3.67 -2.40 24.44
N ILE A 21 -4.04 -1.52 23.51
CA ILE A 21 -5.40 -1.44 22.98
C ILE A 21 -5.78 -2.78 22.33
N LEU A 22 -4.92 -3.33 21.46
CA LEU A 22 -5.20 -4.59 20.78
C LEU A 22 -5.30 -5.77 21.75
N ASP A 23 -4.37 -5.86 22.70
CA ASP A 23 -4.34 -6.90 23.74
C ASP A 23 -5.65 -6.95 24.53
N ARG A 24 -6.15 -5.79 24.98
CA ARG A 24 -7.42 -5.68 25.69
C ARG A 24 -8.63 -6.08 24.84
N ASN A 25 -8.66 -5.69 23.58
CA ASN A 25 -9.83 -5.88 22.71
C ASN A 25 -9.91 -7.28 22.10
N PHE A 26 -8.77 -7.93 21.89
CA PHE A 26 -8.69 -9.18 21.15
C PHE A 26 -8.26 -10.36 22.04
N GLY A 27 -7.51 -10.14 23.13
CA GLY A 27 -7.08 -11.20 24.04
C GLY A 27 -6.33 -12.31 23.29
N GLU A 28 -6.78 -13.56 23.44
CA GLU A 28 -6.24 -14.72 22.70
C GLU A 28 -6.33 -14.58 21.17
N ARG A 29 -7.13 -13.65 20.64
CA ARG A 29 -7.24 -13.37 19.20
C ARG A 29 -6.18 -12.38 18.70
N PHE A 30 -5.26 -11.95 19.56
CA PHE A 30 -4.16 -11.05 19.23
C PHE A 30 -2.80 -11.71 19.43
N ALA A 31 -1.91 -11.52 18.44
CA ALA A 31 -0.53 -11.97 18.51
C ALA A 31 0.47 -10.82 18.32
N ARG A 32 1.58 -10.88 19.06
CA ARG A 32 2.79 -10.11 18.79
C ARG A 32 3.75 -11.04 18.03
N ALA A 33 4.09 -10.70 16.79
CA ALA A 33 4.83 -11.58 15.91
C ALA A 33 6.10 -10.89 15.41
N ASP A 34 7.24 -11.19 16.03
CA ASP A 34 8.57 -10.79 15.55
C ASP A 34 9.41 -12.06 15.38
N THR A 35 10.14 -12.16 14.27
CA THR A 35 11.07 -13.28 14.03
C THR A 35 12.34 -13.12 14.87
N ALA A 36 13.13 -14.19 14.99
CA ALA A 36 14.40 -14.17 15.73
C ALA A 36 15.42 -13.21 15.09
N ASP A 37 15.35 -13.01 13.78
CA ASP A 37 16.13 -12.02 13.06
C ASP A 37 15.48 -10.64 13.25
N ARG A 38 16.12 -9.75 14.02
CA ARG A 38 15.62 -8.39 14.28
C ARG A 38 15.55 -7.51 13.04
N SER A 39 16.39 -7.76 12.03
CA SER A 39 16.36 -7.09 10.73
C SER A 39 15.36 -7.71 9.76
N GLY A 40 14.81 -8.87 10.10
CA GLY A 40 13.89 -9.62 9.25
C GLY A 40 12.59 -8.88 8.93
N HIS A 41 11.92 -9.36 7.89
CA HIS A 41 10.61 -8.88 7.47
C HIS A 41 9.61 -10.03 7.44
N PHE A 42 8.38 -9.76 7.85
CA PHE A 42 7.29 -10.73 7.78
C PHE A 42 6.77 -10.78 6.34
N THR A 43 7.08 -11.86 5.61
CA THR A 43 6.55 -12.06 4.25
C THR A 43 5.04 -12.29 4.28
N ASN A 44 4.35 -12.05 3.16
CA ASN A 44 2.93 -12.35 3.03
C ASN A 44 2.66 -13.84 3.34
N GLU A 45 3.50 -14.74 2.82
CA GLU A 45 3.41 -16.18 3.08
C GLU A 45 3.55 -16.54 4.56
N ALA A 46 4.52 -15.93 5.26
CA ALA A 46 4.69 -16.14 6.70
C ALA A 46 3.46 -15.65 7.47
N LEU A 47 2.88 -14.50 7.09
CA LEU A 47 1.67 -13.95 7.70
C LEU A 47 0.47 -14.88 7.52
N LEU A 48 0.29 -15.41 6.32
CA LEU A 48 -0.80 -16.32 6.02
C LEU A 48 -0.65 -17.64 6.76
N SER A 49 0.56 -18.20 6.80
CA SER A 49 0.86 -19.42 7.56
C SER A 49 0.56 -19.25 9.06
N LEU A 50 0.88 -18.10 9.64
CA LEU A 50 0.51 -17.77 11.03
C LEU A 50 -1.02 -17.72 11.22
N LEU A 51 -1.74 -17.07 10.31
CA LEU A 51 -3.20 -16.95 10.39
C LEU A 51 -3.93 -18.27 10.14
N GLU A 52 -3.35 -19.17 9.35
CA GLU A 52 -3.88 -20.50 9.06
C GLU A 52 -3.61 -21.48 10.21
N SER A 53 -2.44 -21.40 10.83
CA SER A 53 -2.08 -22.22 12.00
C SER A 53 -2.84 -21.83 13.27
N ASP A 54 -3.22 -20.55 13.42
CA ASP A 54 -4.12 -20.10 14.48
C ASP A 54 -5.36 -19.38 13.93
N PRO A 55 -6.46 -20.13 13.67
CA PRO A 55 -7.70 -19.59 13.14
C PRO A 55 -8.42 -18.58 14.07
N LYS A 56 -8.02 -18.47 15.34
CA LYS A 56 -8.62 -17.50 16.28
C LYS A 56 -8.07 -16.09 16.08
N LEU A 57 -6.89 -15.96 15.47
CA LEU A 57 -6.26 -14.65 15.31
C LEU A 57 -7.10 -13.72 14.43
N GLU A 58 -7.28 -12.51 14.94
CA GLU A 58 -7.96 -11.38 14.28
C GLU A 58 -7.11 -10.10 14.31
N ALA A 59 -6.08 -10.04 15.15
CA ALA A 59 -5.15 -8.91 15.19
C ALA A 59 -3.69 -9.37 15.35
N ILE A 60 -2.76 -8.70 14.67
CA ILE A 60 -1.33 -8.98 14.75
C ILE A 60 -0.56 -7.66 14.84
N SER A 61 0.39 -7.57 15.78
CA SER A 61 1.34 -6.45 15.88
C SER A 61 2.75 -6.97 15.63
N SER A 62 3.54 -6.23 14.85
CA SER A 62 4.91 -6.61 14.53
C SER A 62 5.75 -5.40 14.14
N HIS A 63 7.03 -5.43 14.53
CA HIS A 63 8.05 -4.50 14.04
C HIS A 63 8.57 -4.89 12.66
N GLN A 64 8.08 -5.98 12.07
CA GLN A 64 8.60 -6.60 10.85
C GLN A 64 7.56 -6.70 9.73
N ILE A 65 6.29 -6.38 10.00
CA ILE A 65 5.29 -6.21 8.94
C ILE A 65 5.61 -4.92 8.17
N ARG A 66 5.59 -5.01 6.84
CA ARG A 66 5.91 -3.92 5.90
C ARG A 66 4.80 -3.74 4.89
N HIS A 67 4.67 -2.52 4.37
CA HIS A 67 3.72 -2.25 3.30
C HIS A 67 4.26 -2.85 1.98
N PRO A 68 3.38 -3.23 1.04
CA PRO A 68 1.93 -3.00 1.01
C PRO A 68 1.13 -3.89 1.96
N LEU A 69 -0.16 -3.55 2.16
CA LEU A 69 -1.10 -4.43 2.84
C LEU A 69 -1.18 -5.78 2.11
N PRO A 70 -1.12 -6.91 2.83
CA PRO A 70 -1.19 -8.22 2.20
C PRO A 70 -2.54 -8.47 1.53
N THR A 71 -2.55 -9.41 0.58
CA THR A 71 -3.74 -9.87 -0.13
C THR A 71 -3.77 -11.38 -0.13
N ALA A 72 -4.92 -11.93 0.26
CA ALA A 72 -5.16 -13.35 0.22
C ALA A 72 -6.66 -13.62 0.06
N ARG A 73 -6.98 -14.72 -0.65
CA ARG A 73 -8.37 -15.14 -0.82
C ARG A 73 -8.98 -15.46 0.54
N GLY A 74 -10.21 -15.01 0.76
CA GLY A 74 -10.92 -15.27 2.01
C GLY A 74 -10.47 -14.38 3.18
N TYR A 75 -9.50 -13.48 2.99
CA TYR A 75 -9.07 -12.49 3.97
C TYR A 75 -9.32 -11.06 3.50
N LEU A 76 -9.61 -10.16 4.43
CA LEU A 76 -9.55 -8.72 4.21
C LEU A 76 -8.75 -8.07 5.34
N PHE A 77 -7.58 -7.55 4.98
CA PHE A 77 -6.63 -6.96 5.91
C PHE A 77 -6.89 -5.48 6.12
N PHE A 78 -6.72 -5.03 7.36
CA PHE A 78 -6.81 -3.65 7.82
C PHE A 78 -5.51 -3.31 8.52
N ASP A 79 -5.00 -2.11 8.33
CA ASP A 79 -3.74 -1.66 8.92
C ASP A 79 -3.95 -0.52 9.93
N ILE A 80 -3.19 -0.59 11.01
CA ILE A 80 -2.97 0.51 11.93
C ILE A 80 -1.54 1.00 11.74
N CYS A 81 -1.38 2.27 11.41
CA CYS A 81 -0.08 2.91 11.31
C CYS A 81 -0.16 4.27 12.01
N PHE A 82 0.73 4.48 12.98
CA PHE A 82 0.90 5.77 13.64
C PHE A 82 2.19 6.43 13.17
N LEU A 83 2.11 7.73 12.93
CA LEU A 83 3.24 8.59 12.60
C LEU A 83 3.50 9.60 13.71
N ARG A 84 4.73 10.07 13.80
CA ARG A 84 5.18 11.03 14.82
C ARG A 84 6.07 12.09 14.19
N ASP A 85 6.00 13.31 14.73
CA ASP A 85 6.99 14.34 14.40
C ASP A 85 8.41 13.77 14.52
N PRO A 86 9.25 13.85 13.47
CA PRO A 86 10.51 13.13 13.44
C PRO A 86 11.48 13.57 14.54
N ILE A 87 11.42 14.84 14.96
CA ILE A 87 12.27 15.35 16.04
C ILE A 87 11.80 14.82 17.39
N ASP A 88 10.49 14.82 17.62
CA ASP A 88 9.90 14.23 18.82
C ASP A 88 10.12 12.72 18.89
N ARG A 89 10.13 12.04 17.74
CA ARG A 89 10.47 10.60 17.61
C ARG A 89 11.91 10.33 18.00
N ILE A 90 12.89 11.08 17.47
CA ILE A 90 14.31 10.93 17.82
C ILE A 90 14.53 11.16 19.32
N ARG A 91 13.90 12.19 19.90
CA ARG A 91 13.95 12.41 21.35
C ARG A 91 13.41 11.21 22.13
N SER A 92 12.25 10.69 21.73
CA SER A 92 11.65 9.53 22.38
C SER A 92 12.47 8.25 22.24
N MET A 93 13.24 8.13 21.16
CA MET A 93 14.18 7.03 20.94
C MET A 93 15.36 7.11 21.92
N TYR A 94 15.93 8.31 22.12
CA TYR A 94 16.93 8.55 23.16
C TYR A 94 16.43 8.14 24.55
N ASP A 95 15.25 8.63 24.95
CA ASP A 95 14.69 8.31 26.27
C ASP A 95 14.40 6.80 26.42
N TYR A 96 13.94 6.15 25.34
CA TYR A 96 13.69 4.70 25.33
C TYR A 96 14.95 3.88 25.54
N PHE A 97 16.03 4.17 24.81
CA PHE A 97 17.27 3.41 24.94
C PHE A 97 17.94 3.53 26.30
N ARG A 98 17.68 4.63 27.03
CA ARG A 98 18.12 4.77 28.42
C ARG A 98 17.27 3.99 29.40
N GLN A 99 15.98 3.82 29.11
CA GLN A 99 15.08 3.02 29.94
C GLN A 99 15.23 1.51 29.69
N LYS A 100 15.46 1.12 28.43
CA LYS A 100 15.65 -0.26 27.98
C LYS A 100 16.88 -0.35 27.08
N PRO A 101 18.09 -0.41 27.65
CA PRO A 101 19.33 -0.60 26.89
C PRO A 101 19.30 -1.91 26.10
N SER A 102 19.76 -1.88 24.85
CA SER A 102 19.94 -3.06 24.00
C SER A 102 21.44 -3.23 23.71
N ALA A 103 22.03 -4.29 24.23
CA ALA A 103 23.43 -4.60 23.97
C ALA A 103 23.67 -4.84 22.47
N GLY A 104 24.76 -4.28 21.92
CA GLY A 104 25.11 -4.41 20.50
C GLY A 104 24.38 -3.45 19.56
N ASP A 105 23.48 -2.58 20.07
CA ASP A 105 22.88 -1.48 19.29
C ASP A 105 23.69 -0.19 19.51
N PRO A 106 24.39 0.34 18.48
CA PRO A 106 25.23 1.53 18.60
C PRO A 106 24.48 2.78 19.09
N LEU A 107 23.22 2.95 18.69
CA LEU A 107 22.40 4.07 19.14
C LEU A 107 21.98 3.89 20.59
N SER A 108 21.72 2.65 21.01
CA SER A 108 21.42 2.35 22.41
C SER A 108 22.62 2.62 23.31
N GLU A 109 23.81 2.16 22.93
CA GLU A 109 25.05 2.42 23.65
C GLU A 109 25.36 3.92 23.73
N LEU A 110 25.19 4.64 22.63
CA LEU A 110 25.37 6.09 22.58
C LEU A 110 24.39 6.81 23.51
N ALA A 111 23.11 6.47 23.49
CA ALA A 111 22.09 7.09 24.33
C ALA A 111 22.37 6.90 25.83
N ASN A 112 22.98 5.78 26.22
CA ASN A 112 23.31 5.49 27.62
C ASN A 112 24.53 6.29 28.12
N ARG A 113 25.54 6.52 27.28
CA ARG A 113 26.77 7.24 27.65
C ARG A 113 26.74 8.75 27.44
N ALA A 114 25.87 9.25 26.56
CA ALA A 114 25.85 10.65 26.14
C ALA A 114 24.65 11.43 26.70
N SER A 115 24.82 12.73 26.90
CA SER A 115 23.71 13.66 27.08
C SER A 115 22.85 13.73 25.81
N LEU A 116 21.63 14.29 25.92
CA LEU A 116 20.77 14.46 24.75
C LEU A 116 21.43 15.31 23.65
N GLY A 117 22.12 16.38 24.03
CA GLY A 117 22.81 17.25 23.06
C GLY A 117 23.89 16.50 22.29
N GLU A 118 24.76 15.78 23.01
CA GLU A 118 25.83 14.96 22.42
C GLU A 118 25.27 13.82 21.56
N PHE A 119 24.20 13.16 22.01
CA PHE A 119 23.51 12.12 21.23
C PHE A 119 23.04 12.66 19.88
N LEU A 120 22.37 13.82 19.89
CA LEU A 120 21.84 14.45 18.68
C LEU A 120 22.94 14.94 17.74
N THR A 121 24.02 15.50 18.29
CA THR A 121 25.20 15.91 17.51
C THR A 121 25.86 14.71 16.85
N CYS A 122 26.11 13.62 17.59
CA CYS A 122 26.65 12.38 17.02
C CYS A 122 25.73 11.75 15.98
N LEU A 123 24.41 11.83 16.16
CA LEU A 123 23.44 11.33 15.19
C LEU A 123 23.53 12.08 13.85
N VAL A 124 23.74 13.40 13.89
CA VAL A 124 24.01 14.20 12.69
C VAL A 124 25.39 13.90 12.10
N GLU A 125 26.42 13.76 12.91
CA GLU A 125 27.80 13.65 12.41
C GLU A 125 28.19 12.24 11.94
N ARG A 126 27.63 11.19 12.57
CA ARG A 126 28.13 9.80 12.43
C ARG A 126 27.08 8.77 12.06
N PHE A 127 25.83 8.95 12.48
CA PHE A 127 24.72 7.98 12.28
C PHE A 127 23.62 8.58 11.41
N GLY A 128 24.05 9.22 10.32
CA GLY A 128 23.22 10.13 9.56
C GLY A 128 22.04 9.47 8.85
N GLU A 129 22.18 8.21 8.46
CA GLU A 129 21.20 7.52 7.60
C GLU A 129 20.14 6.80 8.43
N GLU A 130 20.49 6.19 9.57
CA GLU A 130 19.54 5.39 10.38
C GLU A 130 18.41 6.22 11.01
N ALA A 131 18.57 7.54 11.05
CA ALA A 131 17.62 8.47 11.64
C ALA A 131 17.02 9.48 10.64
N THR A 132 17.30 9.33 9.34
CA THR A 132 16.86 10.23 8.29
C THR A 132 15.63 9.69 7.55
N ASN A 133 14.54 10.46 7.55
CA ASN A 133 13.30 10.14 6.81
C ASN A 133 12.79 8.70 7.02
N VAL A 134 12.98 8.18 8.24
CA VAL A 134 12.73 6.78 8.57
C VAL A 134 11.28 6.38 8.33
N GLN A 135 10.33 7.28 8.57
CA GLN A 135 8.91 6.95 8.38
C GLN A 135 8.55 6.87 6.90
N VAL A 136 9.11 7.76 6.06
CA VAL A 136 8.98 7.66 4.61
C VAL A 136 9.63 6.37 4.10
N ALA A 137 10.83 6.04 4.59
CA ALA A 137 11.56 4.83 4.20
C ALA A 137 10.76 3.55 4.55
N LEU A 138 10.24 3.45 5.78
CA LEU A 138 9.43 2.33 6.24
C LEU A 138 8.11 2.20 5.48
N LEU A 139 7.45 3.33 5.17
CA LEU A 139 6.21 3.30 4.39
C LEU A 139 6.46 2.98 2.92
N ALA A 140 7.54 3.46 2.30
CA ALA A 140 7.78 3.31 0.86
C ALA A 140 8.54 2.03 0.49
N LYS A 141 9.67 1.79 1.16
CA LYS A 141 10.61 0.70 0.85
C LYS A 141 10.49 -0.48 1.81
N GLY A 142 9.91 -0.25 3.00
CA GLY A 142 9.84 -1.25 4.04
C GLY A 142 11.08 -1.29 4.93
N GLY A 143 11.95 -0.29 4.86
CA GLY A 143 13.20 -0.24 5.61
C GLY A 143 14.00 1.00 5.28
N VAL A 144 15.09 1.20 6.02
CA VAL A 144 16.15 2.14 5.65
C VAL A 144 17.20 1.32 4.90
N ASP A 145 17.19 1.41 3.57
CA ASP A 145 18.21 0.80 2.70
C ASP A 145 19.41 1.75 2.53
N GLU A 146 20.48 1.27 1.88
CA GLU A 146 21.65 2.11 1.52
C GLU A 146 21.27 3.28 0.60
N ASP A 147 20.19 3.13 -0.19
CA ASP A 147 19.75 4.17 -1.12
C ASP A 147 18.97 5.29 -0.41
N PRO A 148 19.40 6.55 -0.53
CA PRO A 148 18.73 7.67 0.12
C PRO A 148 17.28 7.81 -0.35
N VAL A 149 16.41 8.16 0.59
CA VAL A 149 14.98 8.38 0.34
C VAL A 149 14.79 9.60 -0.57
N GLY A 150 14.14 9.39 -1.72
CA GLY A 150 13.89 10.43 -2.71
C GLY A 150 12.41 10.83 -2.85
N GLU A 151 12.13 11.69 -3.82
CA GLU A 151 10.76 12.17 -4.11
C GLU A 151 9.82 11.02 -4.49
N ARG A 152 10.29 10.02 -5.24
CA ARG A 152 9.48 8.85 -5.61
C ARG A 152 9.03 8.06 -4.38
N ASP A 153 9.94 7.88 -3.42
CA ASP A 153 9.64 7.20 -2.16
C ASP A 153 8.64 8.01 -1.34
N PHE A 154 8.82 9.33 -1.29
CA PHE A 154 7.87 10.22 -0.63
C PHE A 154 6.45 10.09 -1.21
N GLN A 155 6.30 10.08 -2.54
CA GLN A 155 4.99 9.89 -3.17
C GLN A 155 4.38 8.53 -2.83
N LEU A 156 5.17 7.46 -2.86
CA LEU A 156 4.69 6.12 -2.50
C LEU A 156 4.29 6.02 -1.01
N ALA A 157 5.08 6.63 -0.12
CA ALA A 157 4.75 6.70 1.30
C ALA A 157 3.46 7.50 1.54
N LEU A 158 3.26 8.61 0.81
CA LEU A 158 2.06 9.43 0.89
C LEU A 158 0.82 8.64 0.44
N GLU A 159 0.91 7.91 -0.67
CA GLU A 159 -0.17 7.03 -1.15
C GLU A 159 -0.53 5.98 -0.10
N ARG A 160 0.46 5.25 0.42
CA ARG A 160 0.26 4.21 1.45
C ARG A 160 -0.32 4.78 2.74
N MET A 161 0.16 5.93 3.21
CA MET A 161 -0.38 6.64 4.36
C MET A 161 -1.86 7.03 4.17
N LEU A 162 -2.24 7.50 2.98
CA LEU A 162 -3.63 7.85 2.67
C LEU A 162 -4.54 6.62 2.63
N GLU A 163 -4.02 5.46 2.23
CA GLU A 163 -4.72 4.18 2.18
C GLU A 163 -4.86 3.49 3.54
N THR A 164 -4.05 3.88 4.53
CA THR A 164 -4.08 3.29 5.87
C THR A 164 -5.47 3.37 6.49
N SER A 165 -5.93 2.24 7.02
CA SER A 165 -7.28 2.03 7.56
C SER A 165 -7.49 2.82 8.84
N PHE A 166 -6.53 2.69 9.76
CA PHE A 166 -6.43 3.43 11.00
C PHE A 166 -5.12 4.20 10.99
N LEU A 167 -5.15 5.36 10.31
CA LEU A 167 -4.04 6.31 10.32
C LEU A 167 -4.07 7.11 11.62
N GLY A 168 -2.94 7.12 12.33
CA GLY A 168 -2.78 7.93 13.53
C GLY A 168 -1.58 8.87 13.47
N VAL A 169 -1.68 9.96 14.24
CA VAL A 169 -0.57 10.88 14.49
C VAL A 169 -0.45 11.09 16.00
N VAL A 170 0.75 10.89 16.55
CA VAL A 170 0.98 10.88 18.01
C VAL A 170 0.57 12.20 18.69
N ASP A 171 0.82 13.36 18.06
CA ASP A 171 0.40 14.66 18.62
C ASP A 171 -1.07 15.02 18.36
N LEU A 172 -1.83 14.14 17.68
CA LEU A 172 -3.29 14.19 17.51
C LEU A 172 -3.91 12.85 17.93
N PHE A 173 -3.42 12.26 19.03
CA PHE A 173 -3.76 10.88 19.40
C PHE A 173 -5.27 10.65 19.59
N GLU A 174 -5.96 11.57 20.28
CA GLU A 174 -7.40 11.48 20.52
C GLU A 174 -8.21 11.51 19.21
N ASP A 175 -7.95 12.50 18.34
CA ASP A 175 -8.58 12.60 17.02
C ASP A 175 -8.30 11.34 16.16
N SER A 176 -7.07 10.84 16.24
CA SER A 176 -6.61 9.66 15.51
C SER A 176 -7.38 8.42 15.92
N VAL A 177 -7.51 8.21 17.24
CA VAL A 177 -8.23 7.08 17.81
C VAL A 177 -9.72 7.13 17.47
N LEU A 178 -10.35 8.30 17.63
CA LEU A 178 -11.77 8.46 17.35
C LEU A 178 -12.08 8.21 15.86
N ALA A 179 -11.24 8.74 14.97
CA ALA A 179 -11.34 8.48 13.53
C ALA A 179 -11.11 7.00 13.21
N GLY A 180 -10.01 6.42 13.68
CA GLY A 180 -9.70 5.01 13.44
C GLY A 180 -10.81 4.07 13.87
N ARG A 181 -11.31 4.24 15.10
CA ARG A 181 -12.45 3.49 15.63
C ARG A 181 -13.69 3.68 14.76
N TYR A 182 -14.05 4.91 14.43
CA TYR A 182 -15.22 5.20 13.59
C TYR A 182 -15.18 4.49 12.23
N PHE A 183 -14.01 4.44 11.58
CA PHE A 183 -13.88 3.78 10.28
C PHE A 183 -13.75 2.25 10.38
N LEU A 184 -13.28 1.72 11.50
CA LEU A 184 -13.15 0.27 11.71
C LEU A 184 -14.38 -0.39 12.32
N ASP A 185 -15.27 0.35 12.97
CA ASP A 185 -16.48 -0.14 13.64
C ASP A 185 -17.35 -1.13 12.84
N PRO A 186 -17.55 -0.98 11.51
CA PRO A 186 -18.38 -1.94 10.77
C PRO A 186 -17.78 -3.35 10.70
N VAL A 187 -16.51 -3.49 11.06
CA VAL A 187 -15.70 -4.71 10.97
C VAL A 187 -15.28 -5.16 12.36
N PHE A 188 -14.91 -4.20 13.21
CA PHE A 188 -14.46 -4.40 14.58
C PHE A 188 -15.32 -3.53 15.53
N PRO A 189 -16.62 -3.83 15.72
CA PRO A 189 -17.56 -2.98 16.46
C PRO A 189 -17.24 -2.86 17.95
N ASN A 190 -16.46 -3.80 18.48
CA ASN A 190 -16.04 -3.82 19.87
C ASN A 190 -14.65 -3.20 20.07
N LEU A 191 -14.03 -2.61 19.03
CA LEU A 191 -12.72 -1.99 19.15
C LEU A 191 -12.82 -0.72 19.98
N ASP A 192 -12.51 -0.83 21.27
CA ASP A 192 -12.49 0.28 22.20
C ASP A 192 -11.07 0.81 22.38
N CYS A 193 -10.87 2.07 21.98
CA CYS A 193 -9.63 2.80 22.21
C CYS A 193 -9.82 4.05 23.10
N ALA A 194 -10.86 4.09 23.94
CA ALA A 194 -11.21 5.21 24.81
C ALA A 194 -10.16 5.60 25.88
N GLU A 195 -9.06 4.86 26.03
CA GLU A 195 -8.04 5.21 27.01
C GLU A 195 -6.96 6.14 26.47
N ALA A 196 -6.68 7.19 27.25
CA ALA A 196 -5.47 7.98 27.15
C ALA A 196 -4.22 7.07 27.31
N PRO A 197 -3.11 7.37 26.63
CA PRO A 197 -1.94 6.50 26.58
C PRO A 197 -1.39 6.18 27.99
N ALA A 198 -1.59 4.93 28.44
CA ALA A 198 -1.13 4.44 29.76
C ALA A 198 0.41 4.43 29.90
N ASN A 199 1.15 4.43 28.78
CA ASN A 199 2.62 4.46 28.77
C ASN A 199 3.16 5.88 28.50
N VAL A 200 2.96 6.79 29.45
CA VAL A 200 3.66 8.09 29.48
C VAL A 200 5.11 7.85 29.91
N SER A 201 5.89 7.19 29.05
CA SER A 201 7.36 7.20 29.16
C SER A 201 7.86 8.61 28.80
N GLY A 202 7.64 9.58 29.69
CA GLY A 202 8.25 10.92 29.71
C GLY A 202 8.03 11.88 28.54
N GLY A 203 7.38 11.45 27.43
CA GLY A 203 7.48 12.15 26.15
C GLY A 203 6.21 12.82 25.58
N MET A 204 5.05 12.71 26.24
CA MET A 204 3.81 13.39 25.79
C MET A 204 3.41 14.58 26.67
N ALA A 205 4.11 14.85 27.77
CA ALA A 205 3.83 16.01 28.61
C ALA A 205 4.18 17.30 27.86
N GLY A 206 3.20 18.20 27.70
CA GLY A 206 3.36 19.49 27.03
C GLY A 206 3.15 19.44 25.51
N SER A 207 2.99 20.61 24.89
CA SER A 207 2.74 20.73 23.45
C SER A 207 3.94 20.26 22.61
N LEU A 208 3.70 19.82 21.37
CA LEU A 208 4.77 19.47 20.43
C LEU A 208 5.79 20.62 20.28
N ALA A 209 5.30 21.87 20.25
CA ALA A 209 6.15 23.05 20.19
C ALA A 209 7.11 23.16 21.38
N ALA A 210 6.63 22.88 22.59
CA ALA A 210 7.46 22.86 23.80
C ALA A 210 8.51 21.75 23.73
N ARG A 211 8.13 20.54 23.31
CA ARG A 211 9.06 19.40 23.18
C ARG A 211 10.16 19.68 22.15
N ARG A 212 9.81 20.25 21.00
CA ARG A 212 10.79 20.70 19.98
C ARG A 212 11.72 21.80 20.51
N LYS A 213 11.21 22.71 21.33
CA LYS A 213 12.05 23.75 21.99
C LYS A 213 13.09 23.11 22.91
N THR A 214 12.74 22.07 23.67
CA THR A 214 13.69 21.33 24.51
C THR A 214 14.78 20.67 23.70
N VAL A 215 14.44 20.01 22.59
CA VAL A 215 15.43 19.41 21.69
C VAL A 215 16.37 20.46 21.12
N ARG A 216 15.81 21.58 20.61
CA ARG A 216 16.58 22.72 20.08
C ARG A 216 17.53 23.31 21.11
N ALA A 217 17.10 23.45 22.37
CA ALA A 217 17.94 23.94 23.44
C ALA A 217 19.09 22.98 23.79
N ALA A 218 18.85 21.67 23.67
CA ALA A 218 19.85 20.65 24.02
C ALA A 218 20.98 20.54 22.99
N CYS A 219 20.70 20.64 21.68
CA CYS A 219 21.72 20.47 20.63
C CYS A 219 22.16 21.78 19.95
N GLY A 220 21.52 22.90 20.26
CA GLY A 220 21.79 24.19 19.63
C GLY A 220 21.22 24.31 18.21
N GLU A 221 21.28 25.54 17.67
CA GLU A 221 20.57 25.88 16.43
C GLU A 221 21.09 25.13 15.20
N SER A 222 22.41 24.96 15.09
CA SER A 222 23.04 24.33 13.92
C SER A 222 22.61 22.87 13.77
N VAL A 223 22.79 22.08 14.83
CA VAL A 223 22.40 20.66 14.87
C VAL A 223 20.90 20.51 14.70
N TYR A 224 20.09 21.36 15.34
CA TYR A 224 18.63 21.32 15.20
C TYR A 224 18.17 21.57 13.76
N ARG A 225 18.73 22.56 13.06
CA ARG A 225 18.41 22.82 11.64
C ARG A 225 18.78 21.64 10.77
N GLU A 226 19.92 21.02 11.04
CA GLU A 226 20.40 19.88 10.29
C GLU A 226 19.51 18.64 10.49
N LEU A 227 19.05 18.38 11.72
CA LEU A 227 18.06 17.33 12.00
C LEU A 227 16.76 17.54 11.21
N ILE A 228 16.27 18.78 11.13
CA ILE A 228 15.09 19.16 10.34
C ILE A 228 15.34 18.95 8.85
N ARG A 229 16.49 19.41 8.33
CA ARG A 229 16.86 19.28 6.92
C ARG A 229 16.90 17.83 6.49
N ARG A 230 17.54 16.97 7.29
CA ARG A 230 17.63 15.54 7.02
C ARG A 230 16.25 14.89 7.05
N ASN A 231 15.39 15.27 8.00
CA ASN A 231 14.05 14.72 8.14
C ASN A 231 12.95 15.53 7.42
N ALA A 232 13.29 16.24 6.33
CA ALA A 232 12.35 17.13 5.65
C ALA A 232 11.14 16.37 5.06
N LEU A 233 11.35 15.18 4.50
CA LEU A 233 10.29 14.36 3.93
C LEU A 233 9.39 13.77 5.02
N ASP A 234 9.96 13.31 6.14
CA ASP A 234 9.19 12.91 7.32
C ASP A 234 8.36 14.07 7.88
N CYS A 235 8.92 15.28 7.94
CA CYS A 235 8.21 16.48 8.38
C CYS A 235 6.98 16.76 7.51
N GLU A 236 7.15 16.68 6.18
CA GLU A 236 6.06 16.90 5.23
C GLU A 236 5.03 15.76 5.28
N LEU A 237 5.47 14.50 5.36
CA LEU A 237 4.60 13.34 5.51
C LEU A 237 3.71 13.47 6.75
N VAL A 238 4.29 13.77 7.92
CA VAL A 238 3.54 13.95 9.17
C VAL A 238 2.60 15.16 9.08
N ARG A 239 2.99 16.23 8.39
CA ARG A 239 2.09 17.37 8.13
C ARG A 239 0.86 16.95 7.32
N ARG A 240 1.05 16.13 6.27
CA ARG A 240 -0.04 15.55 5.46
C ARG A 240 -0.91 14.61 6.30
N ALA A 241 -0.28 13.76 7.12
CA ALA A 241 -0.98 12.85 8.03
C ALA A 241 -1.88 13.60 9.02
N ARG A 242 -1.40 14.71 9.61
CA ARG A 242 -2.22 15.55 10.51
C ARG A 242 -3.45 16.11 9.79
N ALA A 243 -3.28 16.61 8.57
CA ALA A 243 -4.39 17.13 7.78
C ALA A 243 -5.41 16.03 7.47
N GLU A 244 -4.93 14.83 7.14
CA GLU A 244 -5.79 13.67 6.85
C GLU A 244 -6.54 13.18 8.09
N VAL A 245 -5.88 13.07 9.25
CA VAL A 245 -6.53 12.72 10.52
C VAL A 245 -7.64 13.72 10.85
N ARG A 246 -7.38 15.02 10.74
CA ARG A 246 -8.40 16.06 10.97
C ARG A 246 -9.55 15.97 9.97
N ARG A 247 -9.27 15.70 8.69
CA ARG A 247 -10.29 15.49 7.66
C ARG A 247 -11.18 14.30 8.03
N ARG A 248 -10.57 13.17 8.40
CA ARG A 248 -11.27 11.94 8.83
C ARG A 248 -12.12 12.19 10.08
N HIS A 249 -11.58 12.90 11.06
CA HIS A 249 -12.27 13.29 12.28
C HIS A 249 -13.47 14.20 11.98
N ALA A 250 -13.35 15.18 11.07
CA ALA A 250 -14.44 16.07 10.68
C ALA A 250 -15.63 15.36 10.00
N LEU A 251 -15.46 14.11 9.54
CA LEU A 251 -16.55 13.28 9.01
C LEU A 251 -17.40 12.62 10.10
N ILE A 252 -16.99 12.73 11.36
CA ILE A 252 -17.66 12.16 12.51
C ILE A 252 -18.67 13.17 13.03
N SER A 253 -19.89 12.71 13.36
CA SER A 253 -20.91 13.59 13.93
C SER A 253 -20.42 14.19 15.24
N PRO A 254 -20.61 15.50 15.51
CA PRO A 254 -20.17 16.14 16.76
C PRO A 254 -20.72 15.50 18.04
N ARG A 255 -21.78 14.68 17.93
CA ARG A 255 -22.41 13.96 19.04
C ARG A 255 -21.71 12.65 19.40
N VAL A 256 -20.72 12.22 18.61
CA VAL A 256 -20.00 10.97 18.80
C VAL A 256 -18.67 11.27 19.50
N GLY A 257 -18.63 11.03 20.82
CA GLY A 257 -17.39 11.08 21.61
C GLY A 257 -16.72 9.70 21.73
N CYS A 258 -15.52 9.68 22.33
CA CYS A 258 -14.69 8.47 22.50
C CYS A 258 -15.39 7.33 23.28
N GLY A 259 -16.45 7.61 24.05
CA GLY A 259 -17.25 6.62 24.79
C GLY A 259 -18.65 6.33 24.23
N SER A 260 -19.00 6.88 23.07
CA SER A 260 -20.36 6.77 22.51
C SER A 260 -20.52 5.57 21.57
N SER A 261 -21.75 5.06 21.43
CA SER A 261 -22.09 4.03 20.44
C SER A 261 -22.03 4.60 19.02
N LEU A 262 -21.36 3.90 18.10
CA LEU A 262 -21.21 4.35 16.72
C LEU A 262 -22.46 4.03 15.88
N PRO A 263 -22.83 4.90 14.92
CA PRO A 263 -23.93 4.63 14.00
C PRO A 263 -23.57 3.48 13.06
N ARG A 264 -24.35 2.39 13.10
CA ARG A 264 -24.17 1.20 12.26
C ARG A 264 -24.08 1.56 10.77
N ARG A 265 -22.96 1.24 10.10
CA ARG A 265 -22.84 1.37 8.63
C ARG A 265 -23.37 0.15 7.90
N THR A 266 -23.85 0.38 6.68
CA THR A 266 -24.49 -0.59 5.77
C THR A 266 -23.50 -1.44 4.98
N SER A 267 -23.94 -2.57 4.43
CA SER A 267 -23.20 -3.45 3.49
C SER A 267 -22.46 -2.73 2.35
N ALA A 268 -23.03 -1.62 1.86
CA ALA A 268 -22.43 -0.80 0.79
C ALA A 268 -21.05 -0.21 1.15
N TRP A 269 -20.79 0.08 2.43
CA TRP A 269 -19.48 0.58 2.84
C TRP A 269 -18.40 -0.50 2.76
N LEU A 270 -18.71 -1.73 3.19
CA LEU A 270 -17.80 -2.87 3.11
C LEU A 270 -17.44 -3.18 1.66
N GLN A 271 -18.42 -3.17 0.76
CA GLN A 271 -18.17 -3.34 -0.67
C GLN A 271 -17.26 -2.24 -1.23
N ALA A 272 -17.46 -0.98 -0.82
CA ALA A 272 -16.62 0.13 -1.26
C ALA A 272 -15.18 -0.02 -0.79
N LEU A 273 -14.99 -0.53 0.43
CA LEU A 273 -13.68 -0.80 0.97
C LEU A 273 -12.98 -1.96 0.25
N ARG A 274 -13.70 -3.04 -0.03
CA ARG A 274 -13.19 -4.19 -0.80
C ARG A 274 -12.69 -3.76 -2.18
N ILE A 275 -13.48 -2.97 -2.89
CA ILE A 275 -13.10 -2.43 -4.21
C ILE A 275 -11.82 -1.60 -4.09
N ARG A 276 -11.77 -0.63 -3.16
CA ARG A 276 -10.59 0.21 -2.99
C ARG A 276 -9.32 -0.59 -2.68
N ARG A 277 -9.42 -1.58 -1.79
CA ARG A 277 -8.26 -2.38 -1.37
C ARG A 277 -7.84 -3.42 -2.40
N SER A 278 -8.73 -3.87 -3.26
CA SER A 278 -8.40 -4.89 -4.25
C SER A 278 -7.41 -4.42 -5.32
N GLY A 279 -7.25 -3.11 -5.54
CA GLY A 279 -6.44 -2.56 -6.64
C GLY A 279 -7.06 -2.73 -8.03
N VAL A 280 -8.16 -3.47 -8.18
CA VAL A 280 -8.84 -3.71 -9.48
C VAL A 280 -9.86 -2.62 -9.84
N PHE A 281 -9.75 -1.45 -9.23
CA PHE A 281 -10.51 -0.25 -9.56
C PHE A 281 -9.56 0.94 -9.68
N ASP A 282 -9.43 1.48 -10.90
CA ASP A 282 -8.61 2.66 -11.15
C ASP A 282 -9.51 3.90 -11.20
N SER A 283 -9.45 4.71 -10.13
CA SER A 283 -10.24 5.94 -10.02
C SER A 283 -9.87 6.99 -11.07
N LYS A 284 -8.59 7.07 -11.47
CA LYS A 284 -8.13 8.04 -12.49
C LYS A 284 -8.65 7.62 -13.85
N PHE A 285 -8.52 6.34 -14.21
CA PHE A 285 -9.12 5.76 -15.41
C PHE A 285 -10.64 5.96 -15.42
N TYR A 286 -11.33 5.63 -14.33
CA TYR A 286 -12.77 5.71 -14.25
C TYR A 286 -13.29 7.13 -14.48
N LEU A 287 -12.68 8.13 -13.83
CA LEU A 287 -13.05 9.54 -14.01
C LEU A 287 -12.71 10.06 -15.41
N LYS A 288 -11.59 9.62 -16.00
CA LYS A 288 -11.23 9.96 -17.38
C LYS A 288 -12.20 9.35 -18.39
N ARG A 289 -12.63 8.10 -18.16
CA ARG A 289 -13.53 7.35 -19.04
C ARG A 289 -14.99 7.79 -18.93
N TYR A 290 -15.39 8.27 -17.76
CA TYR A 290 -16.76 8.67 -17.43
C TYR A 290 -16.84 10.14 -16.98
N PRO A 291 -16.78 11.11 -17.94
CA PRO A 291 -16.77 12.54 -17.62
C PRO A 291 -18.04 13.06 -16.93
N ASP A 292 -19.14 12.33 -17.00
CA ASP A 292 -20.36 12.60 -16.22
C ASP A 292 -20.12 12.49 -14.71
N VAL A 293 -19.38 11.45 -14.28
CA VAL A 293 -19.02 11.23 -12.88
C VAL A 293 -18.03 12.30 -12.40
N ALA A 294 -17.04 12.62 -13.24
CA ALA A 294 -16.04 13.65 -12.94
C ALA A 294 -16.67 15.03 -12.76
N ARG A 295 -17.56 15.44 -13.67
CA ARG A 295 -18.27 16.74 -13.57
C ARG A 295 -19.18 16.81 -12.35
N ALA A 296 -19.76 15.69 -11.93
CA ALA A 296 -20.60 15.63 -10.74
C ALA A 296 -19.81 15.65 -9.42
N GLY A 297 -18.47 15.55 -9.45
CA GLY A 297 -17.63 15.52 -8.26
C GLY A 297 -17.91 14.33 -7.33
N LEU A 298 -18.48 13.24 -7.86
CA LEU A 298 -18.86 12.06 -7.09
C LEU A 298 -17.64 11.18 -6.82
N ASP A 299 -17.61 10.55 -5.63
CA ASP A 299 -16.64 9.48 -5.34
C ASP A 299 -16.81 8.32 -6.35
N PRO A 300 -15.78 7.98 -7.15
CA PRO A 300 -15.87 7.00 -8.23
C PRO A 300 -16.35 5.62 -7.80
N VAL A 301 -15.83 5.13 -6.66
CA VAL A 301 -16.17 3.81 -6.12
C VAL A 301 -17.63 3.78 -5.65
N ARG A 302 -18.09 4.83 -4.97
CA ARG A 302 -19.49 4.96 -4.54
C ARG A 302 -20.43 5.08 -5.74
N HIS A 303 -20.04 5.81 -6.78
CA HIS A 303 -20.79 5.86 -8.03
C HIS A 303 -20.88 4.47 -8.67
N TYR A 304 -19.75 3.77 -8.78
CA TYR A 304 -19.69 2.45 -9.37
C TYR A 304 -20.59 1.45 -8.65
N LEU A 305 -20.56 1.42 -7.31
CA LEU A 305 -21.41 0.54 -6.52
C LEU A 305 -22.90 0.82 -6.69
N ARG A 306 -23.29 2.09 -6.78
CA ARG A 306 -24.70 2.49 -6.87
C ARG A 306 -25.28 2.34 -8.27
N HIS A 307 -24.46 2.64 -9.28
CA HIS A 307 -24.90 2.80 -10.66
C HIS A 307 -23.99 2.04 -11.63
N GLY A 308 -22.68 2.30 -11.57
CA GLY A 308 -21.74 1.87 -12.61
C GLY A 308 -21.69 0.36 -12.86
N ALA A 309 -21.85 -0.48 -11.84
CA ALA A 309 -21.88 -1.94 -12.01
C ALA A 309 -23.10 -2.41 -12.83
N LYS A 310 -24.29 -1.86 -12.55
CA LYS A 310 -25.53 -2.17 -13.29
C LYS A 310 -25.51 -1.62 -14.72
N GLU A 311 -24.79 -0.53 -14.92
CA GLU A 311 -24.58 0.09 -16.22
C GLU A 311 -23.45 -0.58 -17.05
N GLY A 312 -22.82 -1.64 -16.54
CA GLY A 312 -21.71 -2.32 -17.23
C GLY A 312 -20.44 -1.49 -17.36
N ARG A 313 -20.27 -0.43 -16.55
CA ARG A 313 -19.09 0.44 -16.61
C ARG A 313 -17.81 -0.32 -16.22
N LYS A 314 -16.71 -0.02 -16.90
CA LYS A 314 -15.39 -0.62 -16.67
C LYS A 314 -14.71 0.06 -15.47
N PRO A 315 -14.45 -0.65 -14.36
CA PRO A 315 -13.76 -0.09 -13.20
C PRO A 315 -12.24 0.03 -13.40
N HIS A 316 -11.68 -0.73 -14.34
CA HIS A 316 -10.25 -0.80 -14.62
C HIS A 316 -10.00 -1.22 -16.08
N PRO A 317 -8.89 -0.81 -16.73
CA PRO A 317 -8.59 -1.22 -18.11
C PRO A 317 -8.57 -2.74 -18.32
N LEU A 318 -8.06 -3.49 -17.34
CA LEU A 318 -8.00 -4.95 -17.31
C LEU A 318 -9.20 -5.62 -16.63
N PHE A 319 -10.33 -4.93 -16.47
CA PHE A 319 -11.56 -5.54 -15.98
C PHE A 319 -12.75 -5.13 -16.85
N GLN A 320 -13.31 -6.08 -17.60
CA GLN A 320 -14.48 -5.88 -18.45
C GLN A 320 -15.68 -6.67 -17.90
N PRO A 321 -16.67 -6.00 -17.26
CA PRO A 321 -17.81 -6.67 -16.64
C PRO A 321 -18.52 -7.67 -17.58
N ASP A 322 -18.85 -7.26 -18.81
CA ASP A 322 -19.57 -8.12 -19.74
C ASP A 322 -18.76 -9.34 -20.19
N TYR A 323 -17.45 -9.19 -20.35
CA TYR A 323 -16.57 -10.30 -20.67
C TYR A 323 -16.48 -11.27 -19.50
N TYR A 324 -16.26 -10.73 -18.30
CA TYR A 324 -16.20 -11.51 -17.07
C TYR A 324 -17.50 -12.30 -16.83
N LEU A 325 -18.67 -11.68 -16.99
CA LEU A 325 -19.98 -12.34 -16.87
C LEU A 325 -20.25 -13.40 -17.96
N ARG A 326 -19.50 -13.40 -19.07
CA ARG A 326 -19.54 -14.50 -20.07
C ARG A 326 -18.64 -15.66 -19.65
N GLN A 327 -17.47 -15.37 -19.09
CA GLN A 327 -16.53 -16.38 -18.60
C GLN A 327 -16.98 -17.03 -17.28
N CYS A 328 -17.74 -16.30 -16.48
CA CYS A 328 -18.20 -16.67 -15.14
C CYS A 328 -19.73 -16.45 -15.05
N PRO A 329 -20.55 -17.34 -15.65
CA PRO A 329 -22.01 -17.16 -15.64
C PRO A 329 -22.64 -17.10 -14.24
N GLU A 330 -22.02 -17.74 -13.25
CA GLU A 330 -22.39 -17.69 -11.82
C GLU A 330 -22.35 -16.26 -11.27
N ALA A 331 -21.44 -15.43 -11.76
CA ALA A 331 -21.33 -14.02 -11.37
C ALA A 331 -22.54 -13.18 -11.78
N ARG A 332 -23.40 -13.67 -12.70
CA ARG A 332 -24.66 -12.99 -13.05
C ARG A 332 -25.67 -12.96 -11.90
N ARG A 333 -25.53 -13.89 -10.95
CA ARG A 333 -26.35 -13.91 -9.73
C ARG A 333 -25.84 -12.89 -8.70
N ALA A 334 -24.60 -12.44 -8.84
CA ALA A 334 -24.07 -11.36 -8.02
C ALA A 334 -24.58 -10.01 -8.55
N GLU A 335 -25.02 -9.13 -7.65
CA GLU A 335 -25.46 -7.77 -8.02
C GLU A 335 -24.32 -6.91 -8.61
N ASN A 336 -23.06 -7.29 -8.37
CA ASN A 336 -21.89 -6.55 -8.83
C ASN A 336 -20.76 -7.52 -9.29
N PRO A 337 -20.40 -7.51 -10.59
CA PRO A 337 -19.41 -8.44 -11.13
C PRO A 337 -17.99 -8.20 -10.60
N LEU A 338 -17.62 -6.96 -10.28
CA LEU A 338 -16.31 -6.67 -9.70
C LEU A 338 -16.20 -7.21 -8.28
N ILE A 339 -17.27 -7.10 -7.49
CA ILE A 339 -17.33 -7.67 -6.14
C ILE A 339 -17.24 -9.19 -6.20
N HIS A 340 -18.00 -9.83 -7.09
CA HIS A 340 -17.88 -11.27 -7.31
C HIS A 340 -16.45 -11.64 -7.72
N PHE A 341 -15.83 -10.89 -8.63
CA PHE A 341 -14.44 -11.15 -9.02
C PHE A 341 -13.46 -11.11 -7.83
N ILE A 342 -13.59 -10.10 -6.97
CA ILE A 342 -12.73 -9.93 -5.79
C ILE A 342 -12.91 -11.07 -4.78
N GLU A 343 -14.14 -11.58 -4.62
CA GLU A 343 -14.48 -12.53 -3.55
C GLU A 343 -14.45 -14.00 -3.99
N GLU A 344 -14.94 -14.25 -5.20
CA GLU A 344 -15.32 -15.57 -5.70
C GLU A 344 -14.74 -15.87 -7.09
N GLY A 345 -14.17 -14.88 -7.78
CA GLY A 345 -13.88 -14.96 -9.21
C GLY A 345 -12.90 -16.02 -9.67
N GLY A 346 -12.12 -16.60 -8.77
CA GLY A 346 -11.32 -17.80 -9.04
C GLY A 346 -10.38 -17.63 -10.24
N MET A 347 -10.45 -18.56 -11.20
CA MET A 347 -9.66 -18.58 -12.44
C MET A 347 -10.38 -17.94 -13.64
N CYS A 348 -11.54 -17.31 -13.45
CA CYS A 348 -12.24 -16.70 -14.57
C CYS A 348 -11.51 -15.43 -15.03
N SER A 349 -11.15 -15.40 -16.31
CA SER A 349 -10.46 -14.27 -16.92
C SER A 349 -11.35 -13.01 -16.92
N PRO A 350 -10.96 -11.91 -16.23
CA PRO A 350 -11.76 -10.68 -16.13
C PRO A 350 -11.68 -9.82 -17.40
N HIS A 351 -10.72 -10.13 -18.26
CA HIS A 351 -10.46 -9.41 -19.49
C HIS A 351 -9.91 -10.37 -20.53
N PRO A 352 -10.23 -10.19 -21.82
CA PRO A 352 -9.63 -10.99 -22.90
C PRO A 352 -8.11 -10.88 -23.03
N LEU A 353 -7.51 -9.90 -22.34
CA LEU A 353 -6.09 -9.61 -22.38
C LEU A 353 -5.39 -10.01 -21.08
N PHE A 354 -6.09 -10.73 -20.21
CA PHE A 354 -5.55 -11.23 -18.96
C PHE A 354 -6.10 -12.63 -18.72
N ASP A 355 -5.29 -13.62 -19.09
CA ASP A 355 -5.59 -15.03 -18.90
C ASP A 355 -5.16 -15.45 -17.49
N CYS A 356 -6.15 -15.71 -16.63
CA CYS A 356 -5.92 -16.12 -15.26
C CYS A 356 -5.23 -17.49 -15.16
N GLU A 357 -5.55 -18.43 -16.04
CA GLU A 357 -5.01 -19.80 -16.01
C GLU A 357 -3.55 -19.79 -16.44
N ALA A 358 -3.24 -19.10 -17.53
CA ALA A 358 -1.86 -18.93 -18.00
C ALA A 358 -1.01 -18.16 -16.99
N TYR A 359 -1.56 -17.12 -16.35
CA TYR A 359 -0.84 -16.37 -15.33
C TYR A 359 -0.53 -17.23 -14.11
N VAL A 360 -1.50 -18.01 -13.63
CA VAL A 360 -1.31 -18.87 -12.45
C VAL A 360 -0.39 -20.06 -12.74
N ALA A 361 -0.34 -20.55 -13.98
CA ALA A 361 0.64 -21.56 -14.37
C ALA A 361 2.09 -21.07 -14.20
N ASP A 362 2.33 -19.80 -14.49
CA ASP A 362 3.64 -19.15 -14.30
C ASP A 362 3.81 -18.59 -12.86
N HIS A 363 2.70 -18.34 -12.15
CA HIS A 363 2.63 -17.79 -10.78
C HIS A 363 1.63 -18.56 -9.89
N PRO A 364 1.97 -19.78 -9.43
CA PRO A 364 1.05 -20.62 -8.66
C PRO A 364 0.54 -19.94 -7.37
N GLU A 365 1.34 -19.07 -6.76
CA GLU A 365 0.98 -18.26 -5.59
C GLU A 365 -0.20 -17.30 -5.86
N ALA A 366 -0.45 -16.96 -7.11
CA ALA A 366 -1.55 -16.09 -7.52
C ALA A 366 -2.90 -16.84 -7.63
N ALA A 367 -2.92 -18.15 -7.36
CA ALA A 367 -4.09 -19.02 -7.42
C ALA A 367 -5.21 -18.56 -6.46
N GLY A 368 -6.07 -17.67 -6.94
CA GLY A 368 -7.23 -17.16 -6.20
C GLY A 368 -7.51 -15.69 -6.46
N GLN A 369 -6.50 -14.87 -6.75
CA GLN A 369 -6.66 -13.48 -7.18
C GLN A 369 -5.61 -13.07 -8.23
N PRO A 370 -5.61 -13.67 -9.43
CA PRO A 370 -4.53 -13.50 -10.41
C PRO A 370 -4.30 -12.05 -10.85
N LEU A 371 -5.38 -11.31 -11.15
CA LEU A 371 -5.27 -9.90 -11.55
C LEU A 371 -4.81 -8.99 -10.40
N VAL A 372 -5.26 -9.26 -9.17
CA VAL A 372 -4.84 -8.49 -7.98
C VAL A 372 -3.35 -8.69 -7.73
N HIS A 373 -2.87 -9.93 -7.83
CA HIS A 373 -1.45 -10.25 -7.74
C HIS A 373 -0.68 -9.48 -8.81
N TYR A 374 -1.07 -9.62 -10.07
CA TYR A 374 -0.43 -8.95 -11.20
C TYR A 374 -0.27 -7.43 -11.01
N LEU A 375 -1.35 -6.75 -10.62
CA LEU A 375 -1.35 -5.29 -10.44
C LEU A 375 -0.44 -4.83 -9.29
N ARG A 376 -0.18 -5.69 -8.31
CA ARG A 376 0.61 -5.37 -7.11
C ARG A 376 2.05 -5.83 -7.16
N SER A 377 2.34 -6.95 -7.83
CA SER A 377 3.68 -7.59 -7.81
C SER A 377 4.53 -7.26 -9.02
N VAL A 378 3.93 -7.12 -10.21
CA VAL A 378 4.71 -6.92 -11.46
C VAL A 378 4.54 -5.51 -12.04
N GLY A 379 3.55 -4.76 -11.57
CA GLY A 379 3.37 -3.34 -11.84
C GLY A 379 2.82 -3.06 -13.24
N TRP A 380 1.50 -2.85 -13.34
CA TRP A 380 0.96 -2.14 -14.49
C TRP A 380 1.34 -0.66 -14.38
N ASN A 381 2.35 -0.20 -15.13
CA ASN A 381 2.75 1.20 -15.19
C ASN A 381 2.63 1.75 -16.63
N PRO A 382 1.58 2.50 -16.96
CA PRO A 382 1.41 3.09 -18.29
C PRO A 382 2.37 4.26 -18.58
N ALA A 383 3.19 4.71 -17.62
CA ALA A 383 4.00 5.93 -17.74
C ALA A 383 5.49 5.72 -18.08
N ASN A 384 5.98 4.48 -18.17
CA ASN A 384 7.43 4.19 -18.30
C ASN A 384 7.96 3.94 -19.72
N ASP A 385 7.17 4.15 -20.78
CA ASP A 385 7.49 3.59 -22.10
C ASP A 385 8.00 4.65 -23.11
N ALA A 386 9.13 5.29 -22.79
CA ALA A 386 9.83 6.21 -23.70
C ALA A 386 11.35 5.95 -23.71
N ASP A 387 11.75 4.84 -24.33
CA ASP A 387 13.16 4.57 -24.66
C ASP A 387 13.41 4.84 -26.16
N GLU A 388 14.40 5.67 -26.46
CA GLU A 388 14.68 6.29 -27.78
C GLU A 388 15.31 5.30 -28.79
N ARG A 389 15.45 4.02 -28.41
CA ARG A 389 16.18 2.98 -29.16
C ARG A 389 15.37 2.22 -30.23
N TYR A 390 14.06 2.46 -30.38
CA TYR A 390 13.20 1.65 -31.26
C TYR A 390 12.56 2.49 -32.38
N ARG A 391 13.23 2.52 -33.54
CA ARG A 391 12.99 3.45 -34.66
C ARG A 391 11.70 3.25 -35.49
N LYS A 392 10.90 2.21 -35.21
CA LYS A 392 9.56 1.99 -35.83
C LYS A 392 8.63 1.29 -34.84
N GLN A 393 7.86 2.07 -34.08
CA GLN A 393 6.83 1.58 -33.17
C GLN A 393 5.44 1.90 -33.72
N ALA A 394 4.52 0.95 -33.58
CA ALA A 394 3.08 1.23 -33.69
C ALA A 394 2.50 1.22 -32.28
N ARG A 395 1.84 2.32 -31.88
CA ARG A 395 1.03 2.37 -30.67
C ARG A 395 -0.38 1.92 -31.03
N LEU A 396 -0.83 0.85 -30.41
CA LEU A 396 -2.16 0.28 -30.61
C LEU A 396 -2.95 0.40 -29.31
N GLU A 397 -4.18 0.87 -29.40
CA GLU A 397 -5.13 0.76 -28.28
C GLU A 397 -5.94 -0.52 -28.45
N ILE A 398 -5.50 -1.61 -27.83
CA ILE A 398 -6.23 -2.88 -27.89
C ILE A 398 -7.24 -2.92 -26.77
N ARG A 399 -8.53 -2.77 -27.10
CA ARG A 399 -9.65 -2.79 -26.13
C ARG A 399 -9.42 -1.86 -24.94
N ASP A 400 -9.02 -0.61 -25.20
CA ASP A 400 -8.72 0.43 -24.21
C ASP A 400 -7.43 0.21 -23.38
N VAL A 401 -6.57 -0.74 -23.77
CA VAL A 401 -5.22 -0.92 -23.19
C VAL A 401 -4.17 -0.43 -24.20
N PRO A 402 -3.31 0.54 -23.86
CA PRO A 402 -2.24 0.97 -24.74
C PRO A 402 -1.17 -0.12 -24.84
N VAL A 403 -0.84 -0.50 -26.07
CA VAL A 403 0.16 -1.50 -26.41
C VAL A 403 1.15 -0.90 -27.38
N THR A 404 2.43 -0.95 -27.04
CA THR A 404 3.51 -0.57 -27.95
C THR A 404 4.04 -1.81 -28.65
N VAL A 405 3.91 -1.87 -29.98
CA VAL A 405 4.46 -2.95 -30.81
C VAL A 405 5.69 -2.43 -31.56
N ALA A 406 6.83 -3.07 -31.35
CA ALA A 406 8.07 -2.78 -32.08
C ALA A 406 8.41 -3.92 -33.05
N PHE A 407 8.71 -3.57 -34.30
CA PHE A 407 9.14 -4.53 -35.32
C PHE A 407 10.67 -4.61 -35.38
N LEU A 408 11.22 -5.81 -35.18
CA LEU A 408 12.64 -6.08 -35.39
C LEU A 408 12.85 -6.85 -36.70
N GLU A 409 13.72 -6.35 -37.56
CA GLU A 409 14.23 -7.10 -38.71
C GLU A 409 15.25 -8.13 -38.21
N ALA A 410 15.21 -9.33 -38.79
CA ALA A 410 15.88 -10.53 -38.28
C ALA A 410 17.36 -10.29 -37.94
N MET A 411 17.67 -10.23 -36.64
CA MET A 411 19.02 -10.29 -36.13
C MET A 411 19.26 -11.69 -35.56
N ALA A 412 20.46 -12.23 -35.84
CA ALA A 412 20.88 -13.57 -35.51
C ALA A 412 20.70 -13.92 -34.02
N GLN A 413 20.44 -15.21 -33.78
CA GLN A 413 19.93 -15.87 -32.58
C GLN A 413 20.69 -15.67 -31.24
N GLU A 414 21.69 -14.80 -31.12
CA GLU A 414 22.57 -14.76 -29.94
C GLU A 414 22.16 -13.75 -28.85
N SER A 415 21.21 -12.84 -29.10
CA SER A 415 20.89 -11.74 -28.17
C SER A 415 19.71 -12.00 -27.23
N ALA A 416 19.07 -13.18 -27.25
CA ALA A 416 17.82 -13.46 -26.53
C ALA A 416 17.94 -13.57 -24.99
N LYS A 417 19.11 -13.27 -24.39
CA LYS A 417 19.41 -13.54 -22.98
C LYS A 417 19.36 -12.33 -22.03
N ALA A 418 18.99 -11.14 -22.49
CA ALA A 418 18.90 -9.98 -21.60
C ALA A 418 17.69 -9.10 -21.97
N TYR A 419 16.55 -9.34 -21.33
CA TYR A 419 15.38 -8.48 -21.46
C TYR A 419 15.01 -7.88 -20.10
N SER A 420 15.54 -6.68 -19.85
CA SER A 420 15.02 -5.74 -18.86
C SER A 420 13.94 -4.88 -19.51
N ALA A 421 12.93 -4.49 -18.73
CA ALA A 421 11.68 -3.80 -19.09
C ALA A 421 11.69 -2.97 -20.38
N GLY A 422 10.79 -3.29 -21.32
CA GLY A 422 10.62 -2.61 -22.61
C GLY A 422 9.38 -3.09 -23.39
N PRO A 423 9.08 -2.51 -24.56
CA PRO A 423 7.87 -2.80 -25.34
C PRO A 423 7.87 -4.22 -25.92
N VAL A 424 6.73 -4.63 -26.46
CA VAL A 424 6.57 -5.99 -27.04
C VAL A 424 7.25 -6.07 -28.38
N LEU A 425 8.20 -6.99 -28.46
CA LEU A 425 9.02 -7.22 -29.62
C LEU A 425 8.34 -8.24 -30.53
N VAL A 426 8.22 -7.90 -31.82
CA VAL A 426 7.72 -8.80 -32.85
C VAL A 426 8.86 -9.10 -33.81
N TRP A 427 9.18 -10.39 -34.00
CA TRP A 427 10.14 -10.85 -35.01
C TRP A 427 9.52 -11.92 -35.92
N LYS A 428 10.15 -12.22 -37.06
CA LYS A 428 9.80 -13.35 -37.92
C LYS A 428 10.76 -14.50 -37.67
N ASN A 429 10.24 -15.68 -37.34
CA ASN A 429 11.04 -16.89 -37.23
C ASN A 429 11.45 -17.41 -38.62
N ALA A 430 12.30 -18.43 -38.66
CA ALA A 430 12.83 -19.01 -39.90
C ALA A 430 11.73 -19.57 -40.84
N ALA A 431 10.53 -19.87 -40.32
CA ALA A 431 9.37 -20.31 -41.10
C ALA A 431 8.52 -19.13 -41.62
N GLY A 432 8.99 -17.89 -41.48
CA GLY A 432 8.26 -16.68 -41.86
C GLY A 432 7.08 -16.36 -40.93
N ARG A 433 6.89 -17.14 -39.85
CA ARG A 433 5.84 -16.88 -38.86
C ARG A 433 6.31 -15.79 -37.90
N LYS A 434 5.43 -14.84 -37.61
CA LYS A 434 5.72 -13.77 -36.67
C LYS A 434 5.54 -14.28 -35.24
N GLU A 435 6.51 -14.04 -34.39
CA GLU A 435 6.51 -14.38 -32.97
C GLU A 435 6.62 -13.12 -32.11
N PHE A 436 6.11 -13.19 -30.88
CA PHE A 436 6.00 -12.08 -29.95
C PHE A 436 6.82 -12.38 -28.71
N LEU A 437 7.62 -11.43 -28.27
CA LEU A 437 8.34 -11.49 -27.00
C LEU A 437 7.99 -10.27 -26.17
N ALA A 438 7.35 -10.53 -25.04
CA ALA A 438 6.94 -9.54 -24.08
C ALA A 438 7.75 -9.72 -22.78
N PRO A 439 8.00 -8.63 -22.02
CA PRO A 439 8.45 -8.73 -20.64
C PRO A 439 7.55 -9.68 -19.82
N PRO A 440 8.07 -10.34 -18.78
CA PRO A 440 7.32 -11.31 -17.97
C PRO A 440 5.90 -10.84 -17.58
N GLU A 441 5.76 -9.59 -17.14
CA GLU A 441 4.50 -8.91 -16.82
C GLU A 441 3.47 -8.94 -17.96
N GLN A 442 3.91 -8.84 -19.20
CA GLN A 442 3.04 -8.73 -20.36
C GLN A 442 2.85 -10.08 -21.08
N ARG A 443 3.56 -11.15 -20.69
CA ARG A 443 3.41 -12.47 -21.34
C ARG A 443 1.99 -13.06 -21.29
N PRO A 444 1.25 -12.97 -20.16
CA PRO A 444 -0.14 -13.45 -20.11
C PRO A 444 -1.06 -12.71 -21.09
N PHE A 445 -0.76 -11.43 -21.35
CA PHE A 445 -1.48 -10.58 -22.30
C PHE A 445 -1.32 -11.07 -23.75
N PHE A 446 -0.10 -11.38 -24.17
CA PHE A 446 0.18 -11.76 -25.57
C PHE A 446 -0.10 -13.22 -25.90
N ARG A 447 -0.24 -14.10 -24.90
CA ARG A 447 -0.76 -15.46 -25.13
C ARG A 447 -2.24 -15.46 -25.55
N ALA A 448 -3.00 -14.43 -25.16
CA ALA A 448 -4.46 -14.36 -25.35
C ALA A 448 -4.92 -13.62 -26.63
N VAL A 449 -4.01 -12.95 -27.36
CA VAL A 449 -4.33 -12.21 -28.59
C VAL A 449 -3.60 -12.80 -29.78
N GLY A 450 -4.37 -13.24 -30.79
CA GLY A 450 -3.82 -13.78 -32.02
C GLY A 450 -3.27 -12.71 -32.96
N TYR A 451 -2.29 -13.07 -33.79
CA TYR A 451 -1.72 -12.19 -34.83
C TYR A 451 -2.78 -11.51 -35.71
N GLU A 452 -3.82 -12.23 -36.12
CA GLU A 452 -4.87 -11.67 -36.99
C GLU A 452 -5.73 -10.61 -36.27
N GLN A 453 -5.94 -10.73 -34.95
CA GLN A 453 -6.64 -9.72 -34.16
C GLN A 453 -5.81 -8.44 -34.04
N LEU A 454 -4.51 -8.59 -33.81
CA LEU A 454 -3.56 -7.46 -33.82
C LEU A 454 -3.55 -6.77 -35.18
N ARG A 455 -3.46 -7.54 -36.27
CA ARG A 455 -3.41 -7.04 -37.65
C ARG A 455 -4.67 -6.25 -38.04
N ALA A 456 -5.85 -6.76 -37.68
CA ALA A 456 -7.11 -6.08 -37.96
C ALA A 456 -7.11 -4.66 -37.37
N GLN A 457 -6.61 -4.53 -36.14
CA GLN A 457 -6.59 -3.27 -35.43
C GLN A 457 -5.49 -2.31 -35.91
N MET A 458 -4.33 -2.82 -36.33
CA MET A 458 -3.28 -2.01 -36.97
C MET A 458 -3.77 -1.36 -38.26
N SER A 459 -4.57 -2.10 -39.03
CA SER A 459 -5.11 -1.64 -40.32
C SER A 459 -6.13 -0.50 -40.15
N GLU A 460 -6.83 -0.44 -39.01
CA GLU A 460 -7.76 0.65 -38.67
C GLU A 460 -7.02 1.92 -38.21
N SER A 461 -5.84 1.77 -37.59
CA SER A 461 -5.04 2.89 -37.08
C SER A 461 -4.14 3.59 -38.12
N GLY A 462 -4.06 3.08 -39.36
CA GLY A 462 -3.40 3.77 -40.48
C GLY A 462 -1.87 3.90 -40.39
N ALA A 463 -1.20 3.08 -39.58
CA ALA A 463 0.25 3.10 -39.33
C ALA A 463 1.00 1.98 -40.06
#